data_AF-A0A5A7Y1Y0-F1
#
_entry.id   AF-A0A5A7Y1Y0-F1
#
_cell.length_a   1.000
_cell.length_b   1.000
_cell.length_c   1.000
_cell.angle_alpha   90.00
_cell.angle_beta   90.00
_cell.angle_gamma   90.00
#
_symmetry.space_group_name_H-M   'P 1'
#
loop_
_entity.id
_entity.type
_entity.pdbx_description
1 polymer ?
#
loop_
_entity_poly.entity_id
_entity_poly.type
_entity_poly.pdbx_seq_one_letter_code
_entity_poly.pdbx_strand_id
1 'polypeptide(L)'
;MACGTVELRVPLRDGVIQIGAGGPADVARIRVSKQPRTITVIRVDGRPIQVDIADPQSSIRVFDVPVHALRLWRSDDQWRVVGNPVAAERLCDVKRFADVVGTFAVAKQERAQHAHRG
;
A
#
# COMPACT_ATOMS: atom_id res chain seq x y z
N MET A 1 11.05 3.54 -14.09
CA MET A 1 9.90 4.06 -13.31
C MET A 1 10.31 5.36 -12.63
N ALA A 2 9.57 6.45 -12.83
CA ALA A 2 9.88 7.76 -12.25
C ALA A 2 9.66 7.79 -10.72
N CYS A 3 10.45 8.62 -10.03
CA CYS A 3 10.22 8.97 -8.63
C CYS A 3 9.04 9.93 -8.51
N GLY A 4 8.36 9.94 -7.38
CA GLY A 4 7.22 10.83 -7.18
C GLY A 4 6.38 10.48 -5.97
N THR A 5 5.43 11.34 -5.67
CA THR A 5 4.45 11.12 -4.61
C THR A 5 3.05 11.11 -5.21
N VAL A 6 2.24 10.14 -4.82
CA VAL A 6 0.84 10.01 -5.21
C VAL A 6 -0.02 9.77 -3.99
N GLU A 7 -1.24 10.31 -4.01
CA GLU A 7 -2.24 9.99 -3.00
C GLU A 7 -3.29 9.05 -3.58
N LEU A 8 -3.55 7.95 -2.88
CA LEU A 8 -4.50 6.92 -3.27
C LEU A 8 -5.66 6.87 -2.29
N ARG A 9 -6.83 6.52 -2.82
CA ARG A 9 -8.01 6.18 -2.03
C ARG A 9 -8.02 4.66 -1.88
N VAL A 10 -8.17 4.17 -0.67
CA VAL A 10 -8.16 2.74 -0.36
C VAL A 10 -9.36 2.39 0.51
N PRO A 11 -10.00 1.24 0.29
CA PRO A 11 -11.13 0.83 1.10
C PRO A 11 -10.66 0.48 2.52
N LEU A 12 -11.50 0.81 3.49
CA LEU A 12 -11.34 0.58 4.91
C LEU A 12 -12.50 -0.23 5.44
N ARG A 13 -12.18 -1.14 6.36
CA ARG A 13 -13.13 -1.82 7.22
C ARG A 13 -12.58 -1.82 8.64
N ASP A 14 -13.34 -1.28 9.58
CA ASP A 14 -12.93 -1.17 11.00
C ASP A 14 -11.56 -0.51 11.18
N GLY A 15 -11.24 0.47 10.33
CA GLY A 15 -9.96 1.19 10.35
C GLY A 15 -8.79 0.44 9.70
N VAL A 16 -9.00 -0.76 9.18
CA VAL A 16 -8.03 -1.60 8.46
C VAL A 16 -8.21 -1.48 6.96
N ILE A 17 -7.11 -1.26 6.23
CA ILE A 17 -7.10 -1.19 4.76
C ILE A 17 -7.37 -2.58 4.21
N GLN A 18 -8.40 -2.69 3.37
CA GLN A 18 -8.78 -3.95 2.74
C GLN A 18 -8.20 -4.03 1.33
N ILE A 19 -7.59 -5.14 0.98
CA ILE A 19 -7.11 -5.40 -0.38
C ILE A 19 -7.85 -6.60 -0.93
N GLY A 20 -8.50 -6.45 -2.09
CA GLY A 20 -9.23 -7.54 -2.75
C GLY A 20 -10.62 -7.84 -2.17
N ALA A 21 -11.05 -7.15 -1.10
CA ALA A 21 -12.39 -7.29 -0.56
C ALA A 21 -13.43 -6.62 -1.47
N GLY A 22 -14.45 -7.37 -1.89
CA GLY A 22 -15.65 -6.81 -2.52
C GLY A 22 -16.67 -6.38 -1.46
N GLY A 23 -17.27 -5.20 -1.62
CA GLY A 23 -18.35 -4.72 -0.76
C GLY A 23 -18.25 -3.24 -0.39
N PRO A 24 -19.27 -2.69 0.28
CA PRO A 24 -19.24 -1.34 0.80
C PRO A 24 -18.15 -1.23 1.88
N ALA A 25 -17.29 -0.24 1.72
CA ALA A 25 -16.18 0.04 2.62
C ALA A 25 -16.04 1.56 2.78
N ASP A 26 -15.63 1.98 3.98
CA ASP A 26 -15.17 3.35 4.18
C ASP A 26 -13.95 3.61 3.31
N VAL A 27 -13.56 4.87 3.11
CA VAL A 27 -12.41 5.21 2.25
C VAL A 27 -11.37 5.97 3.03
N ALA A 28 -10.16 5.41 3.15
CA ALA A 28 -8.97 6.12 3.59
C ALA A 28 -8.23 6.76 2.43
N ARG A 29 -7.42 7.77 2.78
CA ARG A 29 -6.38 8.29 1.90
C ARG A 29 -5.01 7.86 2.40
N ILE A 30 -4.23 7.25 1.51
CA ILE A 30 -2.81 6.99 1.75
C ILE A 30 -1.97 7.85 0.82
N ARG A 31 -0.82 8.30 1.30
CA ARG A 31 0.21 8.95 0.50
C ARG A 31 1.34 7.95 0.30
N VAL A 32 1.68 7.73 -0.97
CA VAL A 32 2.74 6.82 -1.41
C VAL A 32 3.83 7.68 -2.03
N SER A 33 4.98 7.73 -1.39
CA SER A 33 6.16 8.45 -1.88
C SER A 33 7.21 7.44 -2.31
N LYS A 34 7.60 7.48 -3.59
CA LYS A 34 8.62 6.62 -4.17
C LYS A 34 9.86 7.44 -4.53
N GLN A 35 11.00 7.05 -3.98
CA GLN A 35 12.33 7.49 -4.38
C GLN A 35 13.07 6.33 -5.09
N PRO A 36 14.31 6.51 -5.60
CA PRO A 36 14.98 5.49 -6.40
C PRO A 36 15.10 4.12 -5.72
N ARG A 37 15.31 4.12 -4.40
CA ARG A 37 15.48 2.90 -3.59
C ARG A 37 14.52 2.80 -2.42
N THR A 38 13.58 3.73 -2.27
CA THR A 38 12.66 3.74 -1.12
C THR A 38 11.23 3.93 -1.57
N ILE A 39 10.30 3.26 -0.88
CA ILE A 39 8.88 3.56 -0.93
C ILE A 39 8.42 3.80 0.49
N THR A 40 7.71 4.90 0.69
CA THR A 40 7.08 5.24 1.97
C THR A 40 5.58 5.34 1.76
N VAL A 41 4.82 4.65 2.60
CA VAL A 41 3.36 4.74 2.64
C VAL A 41 2.95 5.24 4.01
N ILE A 42 2.15 6.30 4.04
CA ILE A 42 1.52 6.84 5.25
C ILE A 42 0.03 7.04 5.00
N ARG A 43 -0.79 7.00 6.05
CA ARG A 43 -2.15 7.53 5.95
C ARG A 43 -2.13 9.04 6.09
N VAL A 44 -2.95 9.71 5.30
CA VAL A 44 -3.06 11.17 5.28
C VAL A 44 -3.72 11.70 6.56
N ASP A 45 -4.56 10.89 7.21
CA ASP A 45 -5.23 11.23 8.47
C ASP A 45 -4.33 11.05 9.72
N GLY A 46 -3.07 10.64 9.54
CA GLY A 46 -2.11 10.42 10.63
C GLY A 46 -2.34 9.15 11.45
N ARG A 47 -3.41 8.38 11.18
CA ARG A 47 -3.69 7.13 11.88
C ARG A 47 -2.71 6.02 11.43
N PRO A 48 -2.48 4.99 12.26
CA PRO A 48 -1.70 3.83 11.85
C PRO A 48 -2.31 3.11 10.65
N ILE A 49 -1.43 2.54 9.83
CA ILE A 49 -1.73 1.62 8.74
C ILE A 49 -1.82 0.20 9.31
N GLN A 50 -2.96 -0.43 9.08
CA GLN A 50 -3.09 -1.89 9.12
C GLN A 50 -3.66 -2.33 7.78
N VAL A 51 -3.23 -3.49 7.28
CA VAL A 51 -3.66 -4.01 6.00
C VAL A 51 -4.08 -5.46 6.16
N ASP A 52 -5.25 -5.76 5.62
CA ASP A 52 -5.78 -7.11 5.49
C ASP A 52 -5.93 -7.42 3.99
N ILE A 53 -5.34 -8.51 3.55
CA ILE A 53 -5.49 -9.03 2.19
C ILE A 53 -6.58 -10.09 2.24
N ALA A 54 -7.68 -9.84 1.54
CA ALA A 54 -8.74 -10.82 1.39
C ALA A 54 -8.26 -11.96 0.49
N ASP A 55 -8.39 -13.18 0.99
CA ASP A 55 -8.24 -14.43 0.29
C ASP A 55 -9.63 -15.11 0.25
N PRO A 56 -10.00 -15.86 -0.81
CA PRO A 56 -11.30 -16.51 -0.90
C PRO A 56 -11.74 -17.32 0.33
N GLN A 57 -10.80 -17.79 1.16
CA GLN A 57 -11.08 -18.58 2.35
C GLN A 57 -10.75 -17.86 3.68
N SER A 58 -10.01 -16.74 3.65
CA SER A 58 -9.55 -16.08 4.87
C SER A 58 -9.12 -14.63 4.64
N SER A 59 -8.80 -13.90 5.70
CA SER A 59 -8.16 -12.59 5.59
C SER A 59 -6.79 -12.64 6.24
N ILE A 60 -5.75 -12.29 5.48
CA ILE A 60 -4.36 -12.32 5.93
C ILE A 60 -3.97 -10.91 6.38
N ARG A 61 -3.60 -10.79 7.66
CA ARG A 61 -3.12 -9.55 8.23
C ARG A 61 -1.64 -9.34 7.92
N VAL A 62 -1.34 -8.23 7.24
CA VAL A 62 0.01 -7.96 6.72
C VAL A 62 0.98 -7.55 7.83
N PHE A 63 0.53 -6.74 8.81
CA PHE A 63 1.37 -6.29 9.92
C PHE A 63 0.90 -6.86 11.26
N ASP A 64 1.83 -7.34 12.08
CA ASP A 64 1.51 -7.86 13.42
C ASP A 64 0.95 -6.77 14.34
N VAL A 65 1.45 -5.54 14.18
CA VAL A 65 0.93 -4.34 14.83
C VAL A 65 0.71 -3.24 13.79
N PRO A 66 -0.31 -2.36 13.97
CA PRO A 66 -0.49 -1.22 13.09
C PRO A 66 0.75 -0.32 13.05
N VAL A 67 1.15 0.13 11.86
CA VAL A 67 2.38 0.90 11.64
C VAL A 67 2.07 2.32 11.14
N HIS A 68 2.71 3.35 11.69
CA HIS A 68 2.47 4.73 11.23
C HIS A 68 3.01 5.00 9.82
N ALA A 69 4.09 4.31 9.44
CA ALA A 69 4.70 4.46 8.13
C ALA A 69 5.28 3.13 7.66
N LEU A 70 4.74 2.57 6.58
CA LEU A 70 5.39 1.47 5.90
C LEU A 70 6.55 2.04 5.08
N ARG A 71 7.77 1.59 5.37
CA ARG A 71 8.97 1.95 4.62
C ARG A 71 9.57 0.70 4.00
N LEU A 72 9.71 0.75 2.69
CA LEU A 72 10.37 -0.29 1.89
C LEU A 72 11.68 0.28 1.36
N TRP A 73 12.75 -0.50 1.42
CA TRP A 73 14.04 -0.20 0.83
C TRP A 73 14.44 -1.27 -0.17
N ARG A 74 15.01 -0.89 -1.31
CA ARG A 74 15.46 -1.80 -2.35
C ARG A 74 16.96 -2.11 -2.20
N SER A 75 17.29 -3.38 -1.95
CA SER A 75 18.64 -3.96 -2.09
C SER A 75 18.62 -4.95 -3.23
N ASP A 76 19.55 -4.85 -4.18
CA ASP A 76 19.81 -5.93 -5.16
C ASP A 76 18.53 -6.50 -5.81
N ASP A 77 17.66 -5.60 -6.24
CA ASP A 77 16.34 -5.87 -6.83
C ASP A 77 15.23 -6.44 -5.92
N GLN A 78 15.50 -6.58 -4.62
CA GLN A 78 14.52 -6.98 -3.61
C GLN A 78 14.07 -5.80 -2.74
N TRP A 79 12.76 -5.65 -2.57
CA TRP A 79 12.19 -4.73 -1.58
C TRP A 79 12.18 -5.37 -0.19
N ARG A 80 12.70 -4.65 0.80
CA ARG A 80 12.77 -5.06 2.21
C ARG A 80 12.04 -4.04 3.07
N VAL A 81 11.32 -4.51 4.08
CA VAL A 81 10.71 -3.63 5.07
C VAL A 81 11.79 -3.11 6.01
N VAL A 82 11.81 -1.79 6.25
CA VAL A 82 12.75 -1.15 7.17
C VAL A 82 11.99 -0.63 8.38
N GLY A 83 12.47 -0.98 9.57
CA GLY A 83 12.02 -0.39 10.84
C GLY A 83 10.57 -0.69 11.22
N ASN A 84 9.94 -1.69 10.61
CA ASN A 84 8.61 -2.16 11.00
C ASN A 84 8.70 -3.63 11.44
N PRO A 85 8.03 -4.02 12.53
CA PRO A 85 7.93 -5.42 12.95
C PRO A 85 7.06 -6.17 11.94
N VAL A 86 7.72 -6.76 10.96
CA VAL A 86 7.10 -7.66 9.99
C VAL A 86 7.80 -9.00 10.15
N ALA A 87 7.05 -10.03 10.53
CA ALA A 87 7.57 -11.39 10.55
C ALA A 87 8.14 -11.75 9.17
N ALA A 88 9.32 -12.38 9.12
CA ALA A 88 10.03 -12.68 7.87
C ALA A 88 9.21 -13.53 6.89
N GLU A 89 8.29 -14.34 7.43
CA GLU A 89 7.30 -15.15 6.71
C GLU A 89 6.21 -14.36 5.97
N ARG A 90 6.05 -13.05 6.25
CA ARG A 90 5.06 -12.16 5.61
C ARG A 90 5.66 -11.19 4.59
N LEU A 91 6.95 -11.35 4.25
CA LEU A 91 7.60 -10.51 3.23
C LEU A 91 6.95 -10.67 1.84
N CYS A 92 6.39 -11.85 1.53
CA CYS A 92 5.62 -12.08 0.31
C CYS A 92 4.32 -11.26 0.28
N ASP A 93 3.65 -11.10 1.43
CA ASP A 93 2.42 -10.33 1.57
C ASP A 93 2.68 -8.83 1.48
N VAL A 94 3.80 -8.37 2.06
CA VAL A 94 4.25 -6.99 1.89
C VAL A 94 4.58 -6.70 0.42
N LYS A 95 5.25 -7.63 -0.27
CA LYS A 95 5.49 -7.48 -1.71
C LYS A 95 4.17 -7.42 -2.46
N ARG A 96 3.21 -8.31 -2.16
CA ARG A 96 1.88 -8.29 -2.77
C ARG A 96 1.16 -6.96 -2.52
N PHE A 97 1.23 -6.42 -1.31
CA PHE A 97 0.70 -5.09 -1.00
C PHE A 97 1.40 -3.99 -1.82
N ALA A 98 2.73 -4.00 -1.89
CA ALA A 98 3.50 -3.02 -2.67
C ALA A 98 3.20 -3.10 -4.17
N ASP A 99 3.06 -4.30 -4.72
CA ASP A 99 2.68 -4.56 -6.10
C ASP A 99 1.28 -4.01 -6.37
N VAL A 100 0.30 -4.31 -5.50
CA VAL A 100 -1.07 -3.79 -5.60
C VAL A 100 -1.10 -2.26 -5.53
N VAL A 101 -0.39 -1.66 -4.57
CA VAL A 101 -0.27 -0.20 -4.45
C VAL A 101 0.36 0.41 -5.70
N GLY A 102 1.38 -0.25 -6.26
CA GLY A 102 2.01 0.12 -7.52
C GLY A 102 1.04 0.09 -8.69
N THR A 103 0.27 -0.99 -8.84
CA THR A 103 -0.77 -1.12 -9.87
C THR A 103 -1.86 -0.05 -9.73
N PHE A 104 -2.34 0.21 -8.51
CA PHE A 104 -3.31 1.28 -8.27
C PHE A 104 -2.75 2.67 -8.58
N ALA A 105 -1.48 2.92 -8.24
CA ALA A 105 -0.81 4.17 -8.58
C ALA A 105 -0.71 4.37 -10.10
N VAL A 106 -0.31 3.33 -10.85
CA VAL A 106 -0.23 3.36 -12.32
C VAL A 106 -1.60 3.59 -12.93
N ALA A 107 -2.62 2.79 -12.54
CA ALA A 107 -3.98 2.93 -13.06
C ALA A 107 -4.57 4.33 -12.79
N LYS A 108 -4.24 4.94 -11.65
CA LYS A 108 -4.67 6.30 -11.33
C LYS A 108 -3.92 7.36 -12.14
N GLN A 109 -2.62 7.18 -12.36
CA GLN A 109 -1.83 8.07 -13.20
C GLN A 109 -2.27 8.01 -14.67
N GLU A 110 -2.56 6.83 -15.21
CA GLU A 110 -3.09 6.68 -16.57
C GLU A 110 -4.44 7.38 -16.74
N ARG A 111 -5.37 7.24 -15.77
CA ARG A 111 -6.64 7.99 -15.79
C ARG A 111 -6.46 9.50 -15.72
N ALA A 112 -5.49 9.99 -14.93
CA ALA A 112 -5.19 11.42 -14.85
C ALA A 112 -4.58 11.96 -16.15
N GLN A 113 -3.76 11.16 -16.85
CA GLN A 113 -3.20 11.50 -18.15
C GLN A 113 -4.25 11.49 -19.26
N HIS A 114 -5.20 10.55 -19.22
CA HIS A 114 -6.34 10.53 -20.14
C HIS A 114 -7.34 11.68 -19.90
N ALA A 115 -7.51 12.14 -18.65
CA ALA A 115 -8.39 13.27 -18.33
C ALA A 115 -7.82 14.65 -18.71
N HIS A 116 -6.52 14.78 -18.92
CA HIS A 116 -5.86 16.04 -19.30
C HIS A 116 -5.68 16.21 -20.82
N ARG A 117 -6.23 15.29 -21.61
CA ARG A 117 -6.15 15.26 -23.08
C ARG A 117 -7.51 15.40 -23.77
N GLY A 118 -8.53 15.82 -23.03
CA GLY A 118 -9.89 16.10 -23.51
C GLY A 118 -10.19 17.58 -23.49
#